data_AF-A0AAW0D9T9-F1
#
_entry.id   AF-A0AAW0D9T9-F1
#
_cell.length_a   1.000
_cell.length_b   1.000
_cell.length_c   1.000
_cell.angle_alpha   90.00
_cell.angle_beta   90.00
_cell.angle_gamma   90.00
#
_symmetry.space_group_name_H-M   'P 1'
#
loop_
_entity.id
_entity.type
_entity.pdbx_description
1 polymer ?
#
loop_
_entity_poly.entity_id
_entity_poly.type
_entity_poly.pdbx_seq_one_letter_code
_entity_poly.pdbx_strand_id
1 'polypeptide(L)'
;MPFIWLLCSRFEPQIRHTVDEAGFASFNLNRIEVYNMTVRLTRQLTESDLDIQMYLLEKFAKLRKKRGGVLQDLGETWPSQDDLESLVWRASGQIIFAVTVIKFVDTDDIDYRPQDRLKMILSTEPEAIQASPYPAFDILYRQILSTCRDWDTVRLILRLLITPKYELDEVSRYDHSQVLWNSPSVIAQFLQLGLGDVEMVLLQLRSVIYLPREEDMHPVIRILHTSFTEFLTDKARSGDFFVMRYSREEYNGLVAMLLLRTISSYTAYYPPYHYHSSGQQPSDVAIVGWQAEAKQATDRSTLSWYAFKYWMIYCCRIAHPSTGLFDQLNEFYPESALALALTIPTSNFVSMMLHDWKSCLCWANYNESRAKALQIFIGRMNTLLDPLNGELYIGLSKDCLRHDAIRVVLRAELAYTTPRLGGADILPDIWRYYQTWWTEEHSTVEQRVCPLVLSTHCDRALPEDWVVIRVAPANGRAFNARRPRYTDEKIQWKVFDNDVTHDTSESVEKNIVKEEDLVAFKTRVYELRDLLADLAVPPPDLSPPDPSPPEKPRLESVHEWFRRRGWNG
;
A
#
# COMPACT_ATOMS: atom_id res chain seq x y z
N MET A 1 43.96 14.88 -8.40
CA MET A 1 43.18 16.13 -8.46
C MET A 1 42.64 16.42 -7.07
N PRO A 2 42.68 17.67 -6.58
CA PRO A 2 42.01 18.01 -5.33
C PRO A 2 40.49 17.96 -5.53
N PHE A 3 39.77 17.42 -4.54
CA PHE A 3 38.31 17.43 -4.53
C PHE A 3 37.82 18.81 -4.07
N ILE A 4 36.90 19.40 -4.82
CA ILE A 4 36.20 20.64 -4.45
C ILE A 4 34.79 20.25 -4.00
N TRP A 5 34.42 20.65 -2.80
CA TRP A 5 33.09 20.43 -2.25
C TRP A 5 32.29 21.73 -2.33
N LEU A 6 31.13 21.68 -2.99
CA LEU A 6 30.19 22.78 -3.05
C LEU A 6 28.98 22.44 -2.18
N LEU A 7 28.76 23.23 -1.12
CA LEU A 7 27.58 23.12 -0.26
C LEU A 7 26.60 24.24 -0.62
N CYS A 8 25.49 23.87 -1.27
CA CYS A 8 24.43 24.81 -1.62
C CYS A 8 23.31 24.73 -0.59
N SER A 9 22.87 25.87 -0.06
CA SER A 9 21.79 25.95 0.91
C SER A 9 20.88 27.16 0.63
N ARG A 10 19.60 27.07 1.02
CA ARG A 10 18.72 28.23 1.13
C ARG A 10 19.20 29.15 2.27
N PHE A 11 18.83 30.43 2.21
CA PHE A 11 19.14 31.42 3.24
C PHE A 11 18.29 31.18 4.50
N GLU A 12 18.60 30.12 5.25
CA GLU A 12 17.90 29.77 6.49
C GLU A 12 18.78 30.12 7.71
N PRO A 13 18.26 30.85 8.71
CA PRO A 13 19.06 31.28 9.88
C PRO A 13 19.73 30.14 10.64
N GLN A 14 19.07 28.98 10.69
CA GLN A 14 19.54 27.78 11.40
C GLN A 14 20.81 27.23 10.75
N ILE A 15 20.81 27.13 9.41
CA ILE A 15 21.97 26.63 8.64
C ILE A 15 23.14 27.60 8.77
N ARG A 16 22.87 28.91 8.77
CA ARG A 16 23.89 29.93 9.01
C ARG A 16 24.54 29.74 10.37
N HIS A 17 23.74 29.58 11.43
CA HIS A 17 24.28 29.35 12.77
C HIS A 17 25.18 28.11 12.83
N THR A 18 24.74 26.99 12.23
CA THR A 18 25.53 25.75 12.22
C THR A 18 26.83 25.87 11.42
N VAL A 19 26.85 26.61 10.31
CA VAL A 19 28.07 26.83 9.52
C VAL A 19 29.01 27.84 10.21
N ASP A 20 28.46 28.80 10.94
CA ASP A 20 29.22 29.81 11.69
C ASP A 20 29.73 29.28 13.06
N GLU A 21 29.30 28.09 13.48
CA GLU A 21 29.82 27.41 14.69
C GLU A 21 31.30 27.01 14.53
N ALA A 22 32.05 27.10 15.64
CA ALA A 22 33.51 26.95 15.67
C ALA A 22 34.05 25.64 15.06
N GLY A 23 33.24 24.57 15.05
CA GLY A 23 33.61 23.29 14.43
C GLY A 23 33.65 23.30 12.90
N PHE A 24 32.90 24.20 12.25
CA PHE A 24 32.92 24.38 10.79
C PHE A 24 33.87 25.50 10.36
N ALA A 25 34.11 26.49 11.23
CA ALA A 25 35.06 27.57 10.98
C ALA A 25 36.52 27.09 10.75
N SER A 26 36.88 25.90 11.24
CA SER A 26 38.21 25.30 11.02
C SER A 26 38.40 24.73 9.60
N PHE A 27 37.31 24.47 8.88
CA PHE A 27 37.36 24.14 7.46
C PHE A 27 37.30 25.47 6.71
N ASN A 28 38.32 25.83 5.93
CA ASN A 28 38.37 27.06 5.13
C ASN A 28 37.24 27.10 4.07
N LEU A 29 36.00 27.29 4.50
CA LEU A 29 34.81 27.37 3.67
C LEU A 29 34.69 28.80 3.16
N ASN A 30 35.01 29.00 1.89
CA ASN A 30 34.72 30.26 1.21
C ASN A 30 33.21 30.37 0.98
N ARG A 31 32.58 31.34 1.63
CA ARG A 31 31.15 31.63 1.46
C ARG A 31 30.95 32.54 0.26
N ILE A 32 30.15 32.06 -0.69
CA ILE A 32 29.68 32.86 -1.82
C ILE A 32 28.19 33.13 -1.57
N GLU A 33 27.85 34.37 -1.19
CA GLU A 33 26.45 34.76 -1.03
C GLU A 33 25.84 35.02 -2.40
N VAL A 34 25.02 34.06 -2.86
CA VAL A 34 24.26 34.19 -4.13
C VAL A 34 23.09 35.18 -3.97
N TYR A 35 22.71 35.54 -2.74
CA TYR A 35 21.66 36.50 -2.43
C TYR A 35 22.20 37.65 -1.58
N ASN A 36 22.30 38.85 -2.16
CA ASN A 36 22.75 40.05 -1.45
C ASN A 36 21.55 40.94 -1.07
N MET A 37 21.14 40.90 0.20
CA MET A 37 20.08 41.76 0.75
C MET A 37 20.38 43.26 0.57
N THR A 38 21.67 43.63 0.53
CA THR A 38 22.12 45.02 0.32
C THR A 38 21.76 45.53 -1.08
N VAL A 39 21.82 44.68 -2.11
CA VAL A 39 21.44 45.00 -3.49
C VAL A 39 19.92 45.24 -3.61
N ARG A 40 19.11 44.52 -2.82
CA ARG A 40 17.67 44.76 -2.72
C ARG A 40 17.34 46.11 -2.11
N LEU A 41 18.02 46.48 -1.03
CA LEU A 41 17.82 47.77 -0.36
C LEU A 41 18.20 48.97 -1.26
N THR A 42 19.12 48.77 -2.20
CA THR A 42 19.52 49.79 -3.20
C THR A 42 18.68 49.78 -4.48
N ARG A 43 17.63 48.93 -4.56
CA ARG A 43 16.79 48.74 -5.77
C ARG A 43 17.57 48.37 -7.04
N GLN A 44 18.76 47.79 -6.89
CA GLN A 44 19.51 47.30 -8.03
C GLN A 44 19.04 45.88 -8.38
N LEU A 45 18.91 45.60 -9.68
CA LEU A 45 18.59 44.24 -10.16
C LEU A 45 19.80 43.33 -9.97
N THR A 46 19.58 42.14 -9.43
CA THR A 46 20.61 41.09 -9.41
C THR A 46 20.70 40.38 -10.77
N GLU A 47 21.75 39.60 -11.00
CA GLU A 47 21.83 38.72 -12.18
C GLU A 47 20.63 37.77 -12.25
N SER A 48 20.19 37.23 -11.12
CA SER A 48 18.99 36.38 -11.05
C SER A 48 17.71 37.12 -11.43
N ASP A 49 17.61 38.41 -11.11
CA ASP A 49 16.45 39.23 -11.50
C ASP A 49 16.43 39.47 -13.02
N LEU A 50 17.60 39.67 -13.63
CA LEU A 50 17.74 39.76 -15.09
C LEU A 50 17.34 38.45 -15.77
N ASP A 51 17.80 37.31 -15.25
CA ASP A 51 17.41 35.98 -15.76
C ASP A 51 15.89 35.75 -15.66
N ILE A 52 15.28 36.15 -14.54
CA ILE A 52 13.83 36.09 -14.33
C ILE A 52 13.11 37.01 -15.33
N GLN A 53 13.60 38.23 -15.54
CA GLN A 53 13.02 39.16 -16.50
C GLN A 53 13.05 38.59 -17.92
N MET A 54 14.20 38.03 -18.35
CA MET A 54 14.34 37.37 -19.65
C MET A 54 13.39 36.18 -19.79
N TYR A 55 13.29 35.34 -18.75
CA TYR A 55 12.35 34.22 -18.71
C TYR A 55 10.90 34.68 -18.86
N LEU A 56 10.47 35.68 -18.09
CA LEU A 56 9.10 36.21 -18.14
C LEU A 56 8.78 36.79 -19.53
N LEU A 57 9.68 37.60 -20.09
CA LEU A 57 9.53 38.17 -21.43
C LEU A 57 9.32 37.09 -22.49
N GLU A 58 10.18 36.07 -22.49
CA GLU A 58 10.09 34.95 -23.43
C GLU A 58 8.77 34.17 -23.26
N LYS A 59 8.38 33.87 -22.02
CA LYS A 59 7.18 33.08 -21.73
C LYS A 59 5.89 33.83 -22.02
N PHE A 60 5.80 35.12 -21.69
CA PHE A 60 4.65 35.94 -22.05
C PHE A 60 4.54 36.11 -23.57
N ALA A 61 5.66 36.26 -24.29
CA ALA A 61 5.64 36.29 -25.76
C ALA A 61 5.09 34.97 -26.35
N LYS A 62 5.53 33.83 -25.82
CA LYS A 62 4.98 32.51 -26.20
C LYS A 62 3.48 32.40 -25.87
N LEU A 63 3.07 32.88 -24.69
CA LEU A 63 1.68 32.86 -24.26
C LEU A 63 0.77 33.70 -25.17
N ARG A 64 1.20 34.91 -25.55
CA ARG A 64 0.50 35.77 -26.53
C ARG A 64 0.30 35.04 -27.85
N LYS A 65 1.35 34.40 -28.37
CA LYS A 65 1.26 33.63 -29.61
C LYS A 65 0.30 32.44 -29.49
N LYS A 66 0.34 31.72 -28.35
CA LYS A 66 -0.55 30.57 -28.06
C LYS A 66 -2.02 31.00 -27.96
N ARG A 67 -2.29 32.18 -27.37
CA ARG A 67 -3.65 32.67 -27.07
C ARG A 67 -4.07 33.87 -27.92
N GLY A 68 -3.57 33.93 -29.16
CA GLY A 68 -3.70 35.09 -30.03
C GLY A 68 -5.12 35.63 -30.16
N GLY A 69 -6.17 34.80 -30.09
CA GLY A 69 -7.56 35.25 -30.15
C GLY A 69 -8.10 35.92 -28.87
N VAL A 70 -7.66 35.52 -27.67
CA VAL A 70 -8.12 36.10 -26.39
C VAL A 70 -7.30 37.32 -25.98
N LEU A 71 -6.04 37.38 -26.43
CA LEU A 71 -5.08 38.43 -26.11
C LEU A 71 -4.89 39.43 -27.27
N GLN A 72 -5.58 39.26 -28.39
CA GLN A 72 -5.43 40.13 -29.57
C GLN A 72 -5.76 41.60 -29.25
N ASP A 73 -6.81 41.81 -28.45
CA ASP A 73 -7.32 43.14 -28.09
C ASP A 73 -6.43 43.90 -27.10
N LEU A 74 -5.48 43.20 -26.45
CA LEU A 74 -4.58 43.78 -25.44
C LEU A 74 -3.24 44.26 -26.03
N GLY A 75 -2.98 43.97 -27.31
CA GLY A 75 -1.78 44.41 -28.03
C GLY A 75 -0.47 43.71 -27.63
N GLU A 76 0.63 44.07 -28.29
CA GLU A 76 1.97 43.50 -28.04
C GLU A 76 2.57 43.93 -26.69
N THR A 77 1.98 44.94 -26.06
CA THR A 77 2.42 45.57 -24.81
C THR A 77 1.90 44.90 -23.55
N TRP A 78 1.16 43.78 -23.67
CA TRP A 78 0.69 43.00 -22.52
C TRP A 78 1.62 41.80 -22.24
N PRO A 79 2.06 41.58 -20.99
CA PRO A 79 1.93 42.47 -19.83
C PRO A 79 2.75 43.74 -19.99
N SER A 80 2.38 44.81 -19.27
CA SER A 80 3.10 46.08 -19.33
C SER A 80 4.51 45.95 -18.75
N GLN A 81 5.38 46.92 -19.06
CA GLN A 81 6.72 46.96 -18.48
C GLN A 81 6.68 47.05 -16.94
N ASP A 82 5.75 47.84 -16.40
CA ASP A 82 5.54 47.97 -14.95
C ASP A 82 5.08 46.65 -14.32
N ASP A 83 4.20 45.90 -14.99
CA ASP A 83 3.77 44.57 -14.54
C ASP A 83 4.96 43.60 -14.47
N LEU A 84 5.83 43.62 -15.50
CA LEU A 84 7.03 42.78 -15.55
C LEU A 84 8.01 43.15 -14.43
N GLU A 85 8.28 44.44 -14.23
CA GLU A 85 9.17 44.92 -13.17
C GLU A 85 8.63 44.55 -11.78
N SER A 86 7.32 44.66 -11.57
CA SER A 86 6.65 44.22 -10.34
C SER A 86 6.81 42.72 -10.11
N LEU A 87 6.64 41.88 -11.14
CA LEU A 87 6.83 40.43 -11.03
C LEU A 87 8.29 40.06 -10.73
N VAL A 88 9.26 40.71 -11.39
CA VAL A 88 10.69 40.49 -11.15
C VAL A 88 11.04 40.85 -9.70
N TRP A 89 10.57 42.00 -9.23
CA TRP A 89 10.77 42.45 -7.86
C TRP A 89 10.18 41.46 -6.84
N ARG A 90 8.93 41.03 -7.04
CA ARG A 90 8.24 40.04 -6.17
C ARG A 90 8.91 38.68 -6.19
N ALA A 91 9.47 38.26 -7.33
CA ALA A 91 10.19 36.99 -7.44
C ALA A 91 11.41 36.95 -6.52
N SER A 92 12.01 38.11 -6.22
CA SER A 92 13.13 38.23 -5.30
C SER A 92 14.26 37.24 -5.63
N GLY A 93 14.62 37.10 -6.91
CA GLY A 93 15.66 36.18 -7.39
C GLY A 93 15.26 34.69 -7.43
N GLN A 94 14.02 34.36 -7.07
CA GLN A 94 13.53 32.97 -7.04
C GLN A 94 12.78 32.63 -8.32
N ILE A 95 13.46 31.96 -9.26
CA ILE A 95 12.88 31.58 -10.56
C ILE A 95 11.58 30.77 -10.44
N ILE A 96 11.43 29.97 -9.37
CA ILE A 96 10.21 29.19 -9.14
C ILE A 96 8.96 30.07 -8.97
N PHE A 97 9.10 31.31 -8.52
CA PHE A 97 8.00 32.29 -8.47
C PHE A 97 7.51 32.58 -9.88
N ALA A 98 8.43 32.96 -10.77
CA ALA A 98 8.13 33.29 -12.16
C ALA A 98 7.56 32.07 -12.91
N VAL A 99 8.11 30.88 -12.68
CA VAL A 99 7.59 29.62 -13.25
C VAL A 99 6.14 29.37 -12.79
N THR A 100 5.85 29.51 -11.49
CA THR A 100 4.49 29.32 -10.96
C THR A 100 3.52 30.38 -11.48
N VAL A 101 3.93 31.65 -11.60
CA VAL A 101 3.15 32.73 -12.21
C VAL A 101 2.78 32.38 -13.66
N ILE A 102 3.77 32.03 -14.49
CA ILE A 102 3.53 31.67 -15.89
C ILE A 102 2.57 30.48 -15.99
N LYS A 103 2.78 29.42 -15.19
CA LYS A 103 1.87 28.26 -15.19
C LYS A 103 0.46 28.61 -14.71
N PHE A 104 0.32 29.54 -13.77
CA PHE A 104 -0.99 29.97 -13.27
C PHE A 104 -1.74 30.80 -14.31
N VAL A 105 -1.04 31.70 -15.00
CA VAL A 105 -1.60 32.56 -16.05
C VAL A 105 -1.89 31.78 -17.33
N ASP A 106 -1.06 30.79 -17.68
CA ASP A 106 -1.28 29.87 -18.83
C ASP A 106 -2.24 28.73 -18.46
N THR A 107 -3.49 29.06 -18.17
CA THR A 107 -4.57 28.09 -17.90
C THR A 107 -5.47 27.84 -19.10
N ASP A 108 -5.71 26.60 -19.53
CA ASP A 108 -6.62 26.34 -20.67
C ASP A 108 -8.12 26.46 -20.28
N ASP A 109 -8.41 26.97 -19.08
CA ASP A 109 -9.76 27.20 -18.56
C ASP A 109 -10.44 28.42 -19.23
N ILE A 110 -11.64 28.19 -19.77
CA ILE A 110 -12.44 29.19 -20.49
C ILE A 110 -12.94 30.28 -19.52
N ASP A 111 -13.15 29.94 -18.25
CA ASP A 111 -13.69 30.86 -17.25
C ASP A 111 -12.64 31.85 -16.73
N TYR A 112 -11.35 31.59 -16.94
CA TYR A 112 -10.27 32.43 -16.41
C TYR A 112 -9.32 32.94 -17.50
N ARG A 113 -9.48 34.23 -17.83
CA ARG A 113 -8.62 34.85 -18.83
C ARG A 113 -7.23 35.13 -18.25
N PRO A 114 -6.15 35.01 -19.03
CA PRO A 114 -4.78 35.29 -18.56
C PRO A 114 -4.61 36.65 -17.90
N GLN A 115 -5.27 37.69 -18.44
CA GLN A 115 -5.24 39.05 -17.90
C GLN A 115 -5.85 39.16 -16.51
N ASP A 116 -6.93 38.41 -16.24
CA ASP A 116 -7.60 38.45 -14.95
C ASP A 116 -6.75 37.76 -13.88
N ARG A 117 -6.07 36.66 -14.24
CA ARG A 117 -5.12 35.97 -13.36
C ARG A 117 -3.87 36.79 -13.10
N LEU A 118 -3.32 37.44 -14.12
CA LEU A 118 -2.19 38.33 -13.94
C LEU A 118 -2.57 39.51 -13.04
N LYS A 119 -3.73 40.12 -13.28
CA LYS A 119 -4.25 41.20 -12.43
C LYS A 119 -4.47 40.73 -11.00
N MET A 120 -5.00 39.53 -10.79
CA MET A 120 -5.14 38.91 -9.46
C MET A 120 -3.79 38.87 -8.75
N ILE A 121 -2.74 38.36 -9.40
CA ILE A 121 -1.39 38.31 -8.83
C ILE A 121 -0.90 39.70 -8.42
N LEU A 122 -1.04 40.68 -9.32
CA LEU A 122 -0.52 42.03 -9.13
C LEU A 122 -1.34 42.87 -8.13
N SER A 123 -2.63 42.60 -7.99
CA SER A 123 -3.57 43.41 -7.19
C SER A 123 -3.33 43.38 -5.68
N THR A 124 -2.59 42.39 -5.18
CA THR A 124 -2.24 42.29 -3.77
C THR A 124 -0.85 42.85 -3.56
N GLU A 125 -0.75 44.00 -2.87
CA GLU A 125 0.51 44.48 -2.29
C GLU A 125 0.98 43.45 -1.24
N PRO A 126 2.28 43.16 -1.14
CA PRO A 126 2.80 42.34 -0.07
C PRO A 126 2.70 43.07 1.27
N GLU A 127 1.49 43.15 1.82
CA GLU A 127 1.31 43.39 3.25
C GLU A 127 2.10 42.30 3.96
N ALA A 128 3.07 42.74 4.77
CA ALA A 128 4.01 41.85 5.41
C ALA A 128 3.24 40.80 6.21
N ILE A 129 3.18 39.58 5.67
CA ILE A 129 2.98 38.40 6.51
C ILE A 129 4.24 38.38 7.39
N GLN A 130 4.19 39.07 8.53
CA GLN A 130 5.36 39.34 9.39
C GLN A 130 6.07 38.06 9.85
N ALA A 131 5.40 36.91 9.74
CA ALA A 131 5.91 35.59 10.10
C ALA A 131 6.49 34.77 8.92
N SER A 132 6.43 35.25 7.67
CA SER A 132 6.86 34.45 6.51
C SER A 132 8.29 34.78 6.05
N PRO A 133 9.16 33.77 5.86
CA PRO A 133 10.46 33.97 5.20
C PRO A 133 10.33 34.28 3.69
N TYR A 134 9.17 33.99 3.08
CA TYR A 134 8.92 34.13 1.65
C TYR A 134 7.52 34.74 1.37
N PRO A 135 7.28 36.00 1.77
CA PRO A 135 5.94 36.61 1.74
C PRO A 135 5.32 36.64 0.34
N ALA A 136 6.12 36.88 -0.70
CA ALA A 136 5.63 36.88 -2.08
C ALA A 136 5.13 35.50 -2.55
N PHE A 137 5.77 34.40 -2.14
CA PHE A 137 5.30 33.04 -2.45
C PHE A 137 4.03 32.71 -1.71
N ASP A 138 3.96 33.07 -0.43
CA ASP A 138 2.79 32.76 0.40
C ASP A 138 1.56 33.50 -0.13
N ILE A 139 1.71 34.75 -0.57
CA ILE A 139 0.65 35.51 -1.24
C ILE A 139 0.25 34.82 -2.55
N LEU A 140 1.22 34.44 -3.40
CA LEU A 140 0.93 33.75 -4.65
C LEU A 140 0.19 32.42 -4.42
N TYR A 141 0.59 31.63 -3.43
CA TYR A 141 -0.09 30.38 -3.09
C TYR A 141 -1.50 30.61 -2.54
N ARG A 142 -1.70 31.62 -1.68
CA ARG A 142 -3.04 32.01 -1.21
C ARG A 142 -3.93 32.43 -2.38
N GLN A 143 -3.41 33.22 -3.33
CA GLN A 143 -4.14 33.63 -4.52
C GLN A 143 -4.53 32.42 -5.39
N ILE A 144 -3.59 31.50 -5.64
CA ILE A 144 -3.87 30.27 -6.39
C ILE A 144 -4.95 29.44 -5.70
N LEU A 145 -4.84 29.19 -4.40
CA LEU A 145 -5.80 28.38 -3.64
C LEU A 145 -7.17 29.08 -3.52
N SER A 146 -7.22 30.41 -3.52
CA SER A 146 -8.48 31.16 -3.49
C SER A 146 -9.33 30.99 -4.76
N THR A 147 -8.74 30.45 -5.84
CA THR A 147 -9.48 30.13 -7.07
C THR A 147 -10.22 28.79 -7.00
N CYS A 148 -9.96 27.97 -5.97
CA CYS A 148 -10.65 26.69 -5.78
C CYS A 148 -12.10 26.91 -5.36
N ARG A 149 -13.05 26.40 -6.17
CA ARG A 149 -14.50 26.47 -5.87
C ARG A 149 -14.90 25.54 -4.72
N ASP A 150 -14.31 24.36 -4.66
CA ASP A 150 -14.54 23.34 -3.63
C ASP A 150 -13.26 23.13 -2.82
N TRP A 151 -13.02 24.05 -1.87
CA TRP A 151 -11.83 23.99 -1.03
C TRP A 151 -11.82 22.75 -0.13
N ASP A 152 -12.97 22.27 0.36
CA ASP A 152 -13.01 21.14 1.28
C ASP A 152 -12.52 19.85 0.60
N THR A 153 -12.95 19.59 -0.63
CA THR A 153 -12.47 18.45 -1.42
C THR A 153 -11.00 18.62 -1.80
N VAL A 154 -10.59 19.81 -2.26
CA VAL A 154 -9.17 20.12 -2.53
C VAL A 154 -8.31 19.84 -1.31
N ARG A 155 -8.75 20.29 -0.13
CA ARG A 155 -8.03 20.15 1.13
C ARG A 155 -7.85 18.68 1.50
N LEU A 156 -8.86 17.84 1.29
CA LEU A 156 -8.75 16.39 1.52
C LEU A 156 -7.73 15.73 0.57
N ILE A 157 -7.72 16.12 -0.71
CA ILE A 157 -6.74 15.61 -1.67
C ILE A 157 -5.33 16.08 -1.31
N LEU A 158 -5.16 17.38 -1.04
CA LEU A 158 -3.88 17.94 -0.59
C LEU A 158 -3.39 17.22 0.67
N ARG A 159 -4.28 16.95 1.63
CA ARG A 159 -3.97 16.20 2.86
C ARG A 159 -3.37 14.83 2.56
N LEU A 160 -3.92 14.09 1.59
CA LEU A 160 -3.35 12.82 1.13
C LEU A 160 -1.97 12.99 0.48
N LEU A 161 -1.76 14.06 -0.31
CA LEU A 161 -0.50 14.31 -1.01
C LEU A 161 0.64 14.76 -0.08
N ILE A 162 0.34 15.56 0.95
CA ILE A 162 1.35 16.06 1.90
C ILE A 162 1.67 15.08 3.02
N THR A 163 0.86 14.02 3.18
CA THR A 163 1.06 13.00 4.20
C THR A 163 2.19 12.07 3.77
N PRO A 164 3.27 11.91 4.57
CA PRO A 164 4.43 11.11 4.20
C PRO A 164 4.08 9.62 4.30
N LYS A 165 3.52 9.06 3.23
CA LYS A 165 3.03 7.67 3.19
C LYS A 165 4.12 6.69 3.59
N TYR A 166 5.32 6.82 3.03
CA TYR A 166 6.45 5.97 3.41
C TYR A 166 6.73 6.03 4.93
N GLU A 167 6.69 7.19 5.58
CA GLU A 167 6.93 7.29 7.03
C GLU A 167 5.85 6.60 7.88
N LEU A 168 4.61 6.61 7.40
CA LEU A 168 3.45 6.05 8.09
C LEU A 168 3.17 4.59 7.73
N ASP A 169 3.64 4.15 6.57
CA ASP A 169 3.37 2.85 5.98
C ASP A 169 4.67 2.08 5.76
N GLU A 170 5.06 1.35 6.80
CA GLU A 170 6.17 0.40 6.71
C GLU A 170 5.87 -0.74 5.73
N VAL A 171 4.59 -1.08 5.49
CA VAL A 171 4.20 -2.16 4.59
C VAL A 171 4.56 -1.80 3.15
N SER A 172 4.23 -0.59 2.70
CA SER A 172 4.60 -0.12 1.35
C SER A 172 6.09 0.10 1.14
N ARG A 173 6.90 0.27 2.21
CA ARG A 173 8.36 0.41 2.05
C ARG A 173 9.00 -0.89 1.58
N TYR A 174 8.47 -2.00 2.07
CA TYR A 174 9.05 -3.30 1.82
C TYR A 174 8.34 -3.98 0.66
N ASP A 175 7.03 -3.82 0.50
CA ASP A 175 6.28 -4.49 -0.57
C ASP A 175 6.58 -3.91 -1.97
N HIS A 176 6.91 -4.79 -2.92
CA HIS A 176 7.14 -4.43 -4.34
C HIS A 176 5.84 -4.24 -5.15
N SER A 177 4.68 -4.27 -4.50
CA SER A 177 3.45 -3.91 -5.21
C SER A 177 3.57 -2.47 -5.71
N GLN A 178 3.27 -2.28 -6.98
CA GLN A 178 3.38 -0.98 -7.62
C GLN A 178 2.14 -0.12 -7.37
N VAL A 179 1.58 -0.16 -6.15
CA VAL A 179 0.39 0.63 -5.83
C VAL A 179 0.73 2.11 -5.90
N LEU A 180 0.19 2.76 -6.92
CA LEU A 180 0.34 4.19 -7.12
C LEU A 180 -0.63 4.93 -6.21
N TRP A 181 -0.27 5.07 -4.93
CA TRP A 181 -1.13 5.70 -3.90
C TRP A 181 -1.56 7.14 -4.21
N ASN A 182 -0.84 7.81 -5.11
CA ASN A 182 -1.15 9.16 -5.58
C ASN A 182 -1.79 9.17 -6.98
N SER A 183 -2.18 8.02 -7.53
CA SER A 183 -2.92 8.02 -8.79
C SER A 183 -4.30 8.67 -8.59
N PRO A 184 -4.85 9.32 -9.63
CA PRO A 184 -6.21 9.86 -9.57
C PRO A 184 -7.24 8.80 -9.15
N SER A 185 -7.10 7.56 -9.63
CA SER A 185 -8.02 6.45 -9.32
C SER A 185 -7.97 6.01 -7.86
N VAL A 186 -6.79 5.99 -7.22
CA VAL A 186 -6.67 5.61 -5.81
C VAL A 186 -7.13 6.76 -4.91
N ILE A 187 -6.82 8.01 -5.26
CA ILE A 187 -7.31 9.19 -4.53
C ILE A 187 -8.84 9.28 -4.59
N ALA A 188 -9.43 9.04 -5.77
CA ALA A 188 -10.87 8.97 -5.96
C ALA A 188 -11.51 7.94 -5.02
N GLN A 189 -10.93 6.73 -4.92
CA GLN A 189 -11.43 5.70 -4.01
C GLN A 189 -11.25 6.03 -2.53
N PHE A 190 -10.12 6.63 -2.13
CA PHE A 190 -9.92 7.10 -0.74
C PHE A 190 -11.00 8.07 -0.30
N LEU A 191 -11.37 8.99 -1.19
CA LEU A 191 -12.29 10.08 -0.89
C LEU A 191 -13.73 9.81 -1.35
N GLN A 192 -13.98 8.65 -1.97
CA GLN A 192 -15.28 8.29 -2.57
C GLN A 192 -15.78 9.34 -3.58
N LEU A 193 -14.87 9.80 -4.45
CA LEU A 193 -15.13 10.75 -5.52
C LEU A 193 -15.20 10.03 -6.87
N GLY A 194 -15.83 10.64 -7.88
CA GLY A 194 -15.65 10.23 -9.26
C GLY A 194 -14.22 10.54 -9.74
N LEU A 195 -13.68 9.71 -10.63
CA LEU A 195 -12.34 9.93 -11.21
C LEU A 195 -12.22 11.32 -11.86
N GLY A 196 -13.24 11.72 -12.61
CA GLY A 196 -13.31 13.05 -13.24
C GLY A 196 -13.40 14.18 -12.23
N ASP A 197 -14.00 13.96 -11.06
CA ASP A 197 -14.13 14.98 -10.02
C ASP A 197 -12.76 15.33 -9.42
N VAL A 198 -11.87 14.34 -9.23
CA VAL A 198 -10.50 14.58 -8.76
C VAL A 198 -9.75 15.51 -9.70
N GLU A 199 -9.84 15.26 -11.01
CA GLU A 199 -9.16 16.09 -12.01
C GLU A 199 -9.77 17.48 -12.12
N MET A 200 -11.10 17.58 -12.10
CA MET A 200 -11.84 18.84 -12.17
C MET A 200 -11.54 19.74 -10.97
N VAL A 201 -11.53 19.18 -9.76
CA VAL A 201 -11.28 19.94 -8.53
C VAL A 201 -9.83 20.42 -8.45
N LEU A 202 -8.87 19.65 -8.98
CA LEU A 202 -7.46 20.04 -9.02
C LEU A 202 -7.06 20.90 -10.24
N LEU A 203 -7.97 21.12 -11.19
CA LEU A 203 -7.69 21.88 -12.42
C LEU A 203 -7.11 23.27 -12.14
N GLN A 204 -7.64 23.94 -11.11
CA GLN A 204 -7.20 25.28 -10.69
C GLN A 204 -5.78 25.30 -10.10
N LEU A 205 -5.29 24.13 -9.67
CA LEU A 205 -4.00 23.98 -8.99
C LEU A 205 -2.88 23.50 -9.91
N ARG A 206 -3.07 23.44 -11.24
CA ARG A 206 -2.04 23.00 -12.22
C ARG A 206 -0.74 23.79 -12.18
N SER A 207 -0.74 24.99 -11.60
CA SER A 207 0.47 25.80 -11.38
C SER A 207 1.36 25.27 -10.25
N VAL A 208 0.79 24.51 -9.32
CA VAL A 208 1.46 23.98 -8.11
C VAL A 208 1.36 22.45 -7.98
N ILE A 209 0.48 21.82 -8.74
CA ILE A 209 0.26 20.36 -8.80
C ILE A 209 0.44 19.88 -10.24
N TYR A 210 1.15 18.78 -10.39
CA TYR A 210 1.18 18.01 -11.61
C TYR A 210 -0.01 17.06 -11.65
N LEU A 211 -0.81 17.16 -12.72
CA LEU A 211 -1.83 16.17 -13.05
C LEU A 211 -1.29 15.26 -14.15
N PRO A 212 -1.37 13.93 -13.96
CA PRO A 212 -0.86 12.99 -14.94
C PRO A 212 -1.67 13.03 -16.23
N ARG A 213 -1.03 12.65 -17.33
CA ARG A 213 -1.64 12.46 -18.66
C ARG A 213 -1.76 10.97 -18.96
N GLU A 214 -2.62 10.61 -19.90
CA GLU A 214 -2.83 9.21 -20.31
C GLU A 214 -1.52 8.54 -20.80
N GLU A 215 -0.63 9.31 -21.40
CA GLU A 215 0.67 8.84 -21.92
C GLU A 215 1.74 8.67 -20.82
N ASP A 216 1.46 9.08 -19.58
CA ASP A 216 2.44 9.01 -18.51
C ASP A 216 2.65 7.57 -18.06
N MET A 217 3.90 7.10 -18.14
CA MET A 217 4.31 5.78 -17.63
C MET A 217 3.95 5.55 -16.15
N HIS A 218 3.87 6.62 -15.36
CA HIS A 218 3.50 6.60 -13.95
C HIS A 218 2.49 7.72 -13.66
N PRO A 219 1.18 7.45 -13.79
CA PRO A 219 0.15 8.48 -13.71
C PRO A 219 -0.15 8.86 -12.25
N VAL A 220 0.77 9.60 -11.62
CA VAL A 220 0.65 10.05 -10.22
C VAL A 220 0.51 11.57 -10.12
N ILE A 221 -0.38 11.99 -9.23
CA ILE A 221 -0.51 13.39 -8.82
C ILE A 221 0.64 13.73 -7.88
N ARG A 222 1.34 14.84 -8.16
CA ARG A 222 2.46 15.29 -7.31
C ARG A 222 2.47 16.80 -7.17
N ILE A 223 2.85 17.25 -5.98
CA ILE A 223 3.15 18.67 -5.74
C ILE A 223 4.43 19.02 -6.49
N LEU A 224 4.40 20.10 -7.27
CA LEU A 224 5.49 20.48 -8.18
C LEU A 224 6.74 20.97 -7.44
N HIS A 225 6.59 21.53 -6.24
CA HIS A 225 7.71 22.09 -5.50
C HIS A 225 7.50 22.00 -3.98
N THR A 226 8.56 21.68 -3.24
CA THR A 226 8.53 21.47 -1.78
C THR A 226 8.06 22.70 -1.00
N SER A 227 8.33 23.92 -1.50
CA SER A 227 7.87 25.15 -0.84
C SER A 227 6.34 25.26 -0.73
N PHE A 228 5.59 24.62 -1.62
CA PHE A 228 4.13 24.57 -1.52
C PHE A 228 3.69 23.65 -0.38
N THR A 229 4.34 22.49 -0.22
CA THR A 229 4.13 21.60 0.94
C THR A 229 4.50 22.31 2.25
N GLU A 230 5.64 23.02 2.29
CA GLU A 230 6.06 23.83 3.45
C GLU A 230 5.03 24.91 3.79
N PHE A 231 4.48 25.60 2.78
CA PHE A 231 3.41 26.58 2.96
C PHE A 231 2.14 25.94 3.54
N LEU A 232 1.63 24.85 2.94
CA LEU A 232 0.39 24.18 3.37
C LEU A 232 0.48 23.63 4.81
N THR A 233 1.68 23.23 5.23
CA THR A 233 1.94 22.63 6.56
C THR A 233 2.32 23.65 7.63
N ASP A 234 2.41 24.93 7.30
CA ASP A 234 2.66 26.02 8.25
C ASP A 234 1.40 26.90 8.38
N LYS A 235 0.77 26.85 9.55
CA LYS A 235 -0.48 27.58 9.83
C LYS A 235 -0.30 29.10 9.80
N ALA A 236 0.85 29.62 10.23
CA ALA A 236 1.11 31.06 10.23
C ALA A 236 1.24 31.59 8.79
N ARG A 237 1.78 30.77 7.89
CA ARG A 237 1.94 31.10 6.46
C ARG A 237 0.67 30.89 5.65
N SER A 238 -0.03 29.78 5.84
CA SER A 238 -1.20 29.41 5.02
C SER A 238 -2.54 29.98 5.50
N GLY A 239 -2.68 30.33 6.78
CA GLY A 239 -3.93 30.84 7.34
C GLY A 239 -5.07 29.84 7.17
N ASP A 240 -6.15 30.25 6.50
CA ASP A 240 -7.33 29.41 6.23
C ASP A 240 -7.03 28.23 5.30
N PHE A 241 -5.93 28.31 4.54
CA PHE A 241 -5.49 27.25 3.65
C PHE A 241 -4.62 26.18 4.33
N PHE A 242 -4.52 26.20 5.66
CA PHE A 242 -3.73 25.25 6.42
C PHE A 242 -4.24 23.80 6.28
N VAL A 243 -3.32 22.89 5.96
CA VAL A 243 -3.60 21.46 5.78
C VAL A 243 -2.81 20.66 6.82
N MET A 244 -3.53 20.08 7.77
CA MET A 244 -2.96 19.19 8.77
C MET A 244 -2.73 17.81 8.15
N ARG A 245 -1.53 17.24 8.27
CA ARG A 245 -1.24 15.86 7.83
C ARG A 245 -2.13 14.84 8.54
N TYR A 246 -2.34 13.68 7.92
CA TYR A 246 -2.93 12.56 8.64
C TYR A 246 -1.97 12.07 9.72
N SER A 247 -2.51 11.82 10.91
CA SER A 247 -1.83 10.99 11.89
C SER A 247 -1.69 9.56 11.36
N ARG A 248 -0.79 8.77 11.96
CA ARG A 248 -0.62 7.35 11.61
C ARG A 248 -1.94 6.60 11.72
N GLU A 249 -2.71 6.83 12.78
CA GLU A 249 -3.98 6.14 13.01
C GLU A 249 -5.03 6.51 11.96
N GLU A 250 -5.24 7.80 11.66
CA GLU A 250 -6.18 8.23 10.63
C GLU A 250 -5.82 7.67 9.25
N TYR A 251 -4.53 7.69 8.89
CA TYR A 251 -4.07 7.13 7.62
C TYR A 251 -4.33 5.62 7.54
N ASN A 252 -4.01 4.86 8.59
CA ASN A 252 -4.31 3.43 8.63
C ASN A 252 -5.82 3.17 8.54
N GLY A 253 -6.67 4.01 9.14
CA GLY A 253 -8.12 3.93 8.99
C GLY A 253 -8.59 4.12 7.55
N LEU A 254 -8.05 5.12 6.85
CA LEU A 254 -8.37 5.36 5.44
C LEU A 254 -7.92 4.20 4.55
N VAL A 255 -6.71 3.69 4.75
CA VAL A 255 -6.21 2.54 3.99
C VAL A 255 -7.03 1.30 4.30
N ALA A 256 -7.31 0.99 5.57
CA ALA A 256 -8.15 -0.15 5.94
C ALA A 256 -9.52 -0.12 5.22
N MET A 257 -10.20 1.04 5.23
CA MET A 257 -11.47 1.22 4.54
C MET A 257 -11.34 1.04 3.02
N LEU A 258 -10.31 1.61 2.41
CA LEU A 258 -10.04 1.44 0.98
C LEU A 258 -9.84 -0.04 0.64
N LEU A 259 -8.95 -0.73 1.36
CA LEU A 259 -8.63 -2.13 1.08
C LEU A 259 -9.84 -3.04 1.28
N LEU A 260 -10.63 -2.84 2.34
CA LEU A 260 -11.86 -3.62 2.54
C LEU A 260 -12.86 -3.40 1.42
N ARG A 261 -13.08 -2.14 0.99
CA ARG A 261 -13.98 -1.82 -0.13
C ARG A 261 -13.48 -2.39 -1.45
N THR A 262 -12.17 -2.33 -1.69
CA THR A 262 -11.55 -2.98 -2.84
C THR A 262 -11.87 -4.47 -2.80
N ILE A 263 -11.61 -5.18 -1.70
CA ILE A 263 -11.93 -6.61 -1.65
C ILE A 263 -13.43 -6.82 -1.88
N SER A 264 -14.31 -6.05 -1.23
CA SER A 264 -15.76 -6.14 -1.42
C SER A 264 -16.18 -5.93 -2.89
N SER A 265 -15.56 -5.01 -3.63
CA SER A 265 -15.88 -4.78 -5.04
C SER A 265 -15.43 -5.93 -5.93
N TYR A 266 -14.23 -6.47 -5.69
CA TYR A 266 -13.68 -7.61 -6.44
C TYR A 266 -14.33 -8.93 -6.05
N THR A 267 -15.01 -9.00 -4.90
CA THR A 267 -15.72 -10.19 -4.46
C THR A 267 -17.22 -9.97 -4.40
N ALA A 268 -17.77 -9.08 -5.24
CA ALA A 268 -19.20 -8.76 -5.28
C ALA A 268 -20.08 -10.00 -5.57
N TYR A 269 -19.54 -10.96 -6.32
CA TYR A 269 -20.19 -12.24 -6.61
C TYR A 269 -19.95 -13.32 -5.53
N TYR A 270 -19.38 -12.96 -4.38
CA TYR A 270 -19.00 -13.90 -3.33
C TYR A 270 -19.72 -13.62 -2.00
N PRO A 271 -20.20 -14.68 -1.31
CA PRO A 271 -20.42 -16.01 -1.85
C PRO A 271 -21.52 -16.03 -2.93
N PRO A 272 -21.43 -16.92 -3.94
CA PRO A 272 -22.28 -16.91 -5.14
C PRO A 272 -23.76 -17.22 -4.88
N TYR A 273 -24.12 -17.49 -3.62
CA TYR A 273 -25.48 -17.78 -3.15
C TYR A 273 -26.22 -16.51 -2.66
N HIS A 274 -25.57 -15.35 -2.57
CA HIS A 274 -26.17 -14.13 -2.00
C HIS A 274 -27.23 -13.45 -2.87
N TYR A 275 -27.32 -13.77 -4.16
CA TYR A 275 -28.13 -12.97 -5.09
C TYR A 275 -29.64 -13.20 -5.02
N HIS A 276 -30.14 -14.22 -4.31
CA HIS A 276 -31.59 -14.45 -4.17
C HIS A 276 -32.00 -14.93 -2.77
N SER A 277 -33.02 -14.27 -2.22
CA SER A 277 -33.66 -14.58 -0.95
C SER A 277 -34.10 -16.05 -0.87
N SER A 278 -33.66 -16.73 0.20
CA SER A 278 -34.17 -18.02 0.70
C SER A 278 -34.36 -19.15 -0.32
N GLY A 279 -33.34 -20.02 -0.44
CA GLY A 279 -33.57 -21.43 -0.81
C GLY A 279 -33.28 -21.84 -2.25
N GLN A 280 -32.49 -21.12 -3.03
CA GLN A 280 -32.09 -21.56 -4.38
C GLN A 280 -30.59 -21.51 -4.64
N GLN A 281 -30.16 -22.45 -5.49
CA GLN A 281 -28.81 -22.70 -6.01
C GLN A 281 -28.11 -21.42 -6.51
N PRO A 282 -26.77 -21.33 -6.43
CA PRO A 282 -25.98 -20.24 -7.00
C PRO A 282 -26.23 -20.16 -8.49
N SER A 283 -26.43 -18.94 -9.01
CA SER A 283 -26.53 -18.75 -10.46
C SER A 283 -25.18 -19.00 -11.11
N ASP A 284 -25.17 -19.67 -12.26
CA ASP A 284 -23.95 -19.83 -13.09
C ASP A 284 -23.27 -18.48 -13.37
N VAL A 285 -24.07 -17.41 -13.46
CA VAL A 285 -23.60 -16.03 -13.63
C VAL A 285 -22.74 -15.56 -12.45
N ALA A 286 -23.13 -15.83 -11.20
CA ALA A 286 -22.35 -15.44 -10.03
C ALA A 286 -21.04 -16.23 -9.93
N ILE A 287 -21.06 -17.52 -10.28
CA ILE A 287 -19.86 -18.36 -10.30
C ILE A 287 -18.89 -17.88 -11.37
N VAL A 288 -19.36 -17.64 -12.60
CA VAL A 288 -18.53 -17.13 -13.70
C VAL A 288 -18.00 -15.73 -13.37
N GLY A 289 -18.83 -14.86 -12.78
CA GLY A 289 -18.43 -13.55 -12.30
C GLY A 289 -17.30 -13.63 -11.26
N TRP A 290 -17.45 -14.48 -10.24
CA TRP A 290 -16.40 -14.74 -9.26
C TRP A 290 -15.09 -15.24 -9.90
N GLN A 291 -15.16 -16.20 -10.82
CA GLN A 291 -13.97 -16.75 -11.47
C GLN A 291 -13.24 -15.70 -12.31
N ALA A 292 -13.97 -14.82 -13.00
CA ALA A 292 -13.38 -13.71 -13.75
C ALA A 292 -12.67 -12.72 -12.81
N GLU A 293 -13.33 -12.32 -11.72
CA GLU A 293 -12.76 -11.41 -10.73
C GLU A 293 -11.55 -12.01 -10.02
N ALA A 294 -11.60 -13.29 -9.64
CA ALA A 294 -10.49 -13.98 -8.97
C ALA A 294 -9.24 -14.05 -9.86
N LYS A 295 -9.41 -14.30 -11.17
CA LYS A 295 -8.31 -14.25 -12.12
C LYS A 295 -7.70 -12.86 -12.22
N GLN A 296 -8.51 -11.81 -12.22
CA GLN A 296 -8.02 -10.42 -12.27
C GLN A 296 -7.37 -9.95 -10.96
N ALA A 297 -7.95 -10.29 -9.81
CA ALA A 297 -7.47 -9.88 -8.48
C ALA A 297 -6.09 -10.46 -8.13
N THR A 298 -5.69 -11.54 -8.80
CA THR A 298 -4.38 -12.17 -8.63
C THR A 298 -3.27 -11.55 -9.50
N ASP A 299 -3.58 -10.47 -10.23
CA ASP A 299 -2.58 -9.59 -10.83
C ASP A 299 -1.93 -8.71 -9.76
N ARG A 300 -0.60 -8.84 -9.65
CA ARG A 300 0.26 -8.24 -8.63
C ARG A 300 0.41 -6.72 -8.77
N SER A 301 0.04 -6.17 -9.92
CA SER A 301 0.04 -4.73 -10.18
C SER A 301 -1.20 -4.02 -9.63
N THR A 302 -2.21 -4.77 -9.18
CA THR A 302 -3.50 -4.23 -8.78
C THR A 302 -3.55 -3.84 -7.30
N LEU A 303 -4.39 -2.84 -7.01
CA LEU A 303 -4.78 -2.53 -5.62
C LEU A 303 -5.45 -3.74 -4.95
N SER A 304 -6.11 -4.61 -5.72
CA SER A 304 -6.75 -5.84 -5.23
C SER A 304 -5.78 -6.77 -4.56
N TRP A 305 -4.62 -7.02 -5.21
CA TRP A 305 -3.56 -7.84 -4.63
C TRP A 305 -3.06 -7.27 -3.31
N TYR A 306 -2.86 -5.94 -3.26
CA TYR A 306 -2.42 -5.28 -2.04
C TYR A 306 -3.48 -5.35 -0.93
N ALA A 307 -4.74 -5.09 -1.29
CA ALA A 307 -5.87 -5.12 -0.39
C ALA A 307 -6.00 -6.49 0.26
N PHE A 308 -6.04 -7.51 -0.58
CA PHE A 308 -6.05 -8.91 -0.20
C PHE A 308 -4.98 -9.25 0.85
N LYS A 309 -3.75 -8.80 0.60
CA LYS A 309 -2.58 -9.15 1.41
C LYS A 309 -2.50 -8.38 2.73
N TYR A 310 -3.04 -7.17 2.82
CA TYR A 310 -2.68 -6.25 3.91
C TYR A 310 -3.83 -5.61 4.67
N TRP A 311 -5.08 -5.74 4.24
CA TRP A 311 -6.24 -5.10 4.90
C TRP A 311 -6.25 -5.26 6.44
N MET A 312 -5.90 -6.45 6.93
CA MET A 312 -5.91 -6.78 8.36
C MET A 312 -4.82 -6.05 9.15
N ILE A 313 -3.64 -5.86 8.55
CA ILE A 313 -2.53 -5.14 9.20
C ILE A 313 -2.95 -3.70 9.49
N TYR A 314 -3.61 -3.06 8.54
CA TYR A 314 -4.14 -1.71 8.70
C TYR A 314 -5.22 -1.63 9.76
N CYS A 315 -6.13 -2.61 9.81
CA CYS A 315 -7.14 -2.69 10.88
C CYS A 315 -6.48 -2.79 12.26
N CYS A 316 -5.51 -3.68 12.44
CA CYS A 316 -4.85 -3.93 13.73
C CYS A 316 -4.06 -2.73 14.26
N ARG A 317 -3.68 -1.78 13.39
CA ARG A 317 -2.94 -0.56 13.74
C ARG A 317 -3.82 0.57 14.28
N ILE A 318 -5.14 0.38 14.30
CA ILE A 318 -6.10 1.39 14.74
C ILE A 318 -6.52 1.08 16.18
N ALA A 319 -6.24 2.01 17.09
CA ALA A 319 -6.65 1.88 18.49
C ALA A 319 -8.12 2.25 18.68
N HIS A 320 -8.63 3.22 17.91
CA HIS A 320 -9.97 3.79 17.98
C HIS A 320 -10.66 3.71 16.61
N PRO A 321 -11.10 2.50 16.18
CA PRO A 321 -11.77 2.31 14.91
C PRO A 321 -13.08 3.08 14.83
N SER A 322 -13.37 3.62 13.63
CA SER A 322 -14.63 4.30 13.34
C SER A 322 -15.79 3.32 13.21
N THR A 323 -17.02 3.80 13.39
CA THR A 323 -18.22 2.99 13.18
C THR A 323 -18.31 2.47 11.74
N GLY A 324 -17.95 3.31 10.75
CA GLY A 324 -17.92 2.88 9.36
C GLY A 324 -16.95 1.73 9.08
N LEU A 325 -15.85 1.62 9.83
CA LEU A 325 -14.96 0.46 9.74
C LEU A 325 -15.59 -0.81 10.33
N PHE A 326 -16.38 -0.68 11.40
CA PHE A 326 -17.13 -1.81 11.93
C PHE A 326 -18.18 -2.31 10.96
N ASP A 327 -18.93 -1.40 10.34
CA ASP A 327 -19.96 -1.73 9.35
C ASP A 327 -19.31 -2.48 8.17
N GLN A 328 -18.22 -1.95 7.63
CA GLN A 328 -17.48 -2.58 6.53
C GLN A 328 -16.95 -3.98 6.90
N LEU A 329 -16.42 -4.16 8.11
CA LEU A 329 -15.93 -5.47 8.57
C LEU A 329 -17.06 -6.48 8.79
N ASN A 330 -18.22 -6.04 9.25
CA ASN A 330 -19.39 -6.92 9.40
C ASN A 330 -20.02 -7.30 8.05
N GLU A 331 -19.86 -6.47 7.02
CA GLU A 331 -20.24 -6.82 5.64
C GLU A 331 -19.19 -7.66 4.92
N PHE A 332 -17.94 -7.65 5.41
CA PHE A 332 -16.84 -8.39 4.81
C PHE A 332 -16.97 -9.91 4.99
N TYR A 333 -16.69 -10.67 3.93
CA TYR A 333 -16.69 -12.14 3.90
C TYR A 333 -15.25 -12.67 3.81
N PRO A 334 -14.61 -13.04 4.94
CA PRO A 334 -13.24 -13.54 4.94
C PRO A 334 -13.05 -14.80 4.07
N GLU A 335 -14.09 -15.59 3.85
CA GLU A 335 -14.06 -16.75 2.96
C GLU A 335 -13.66 -16.37 1.53
N SER A 336 -14.11 -15.20 1.02
CA SER A 336 -13.76 -14.74 -0.32
C SER A 336 -12.25 -14.50 -0.43
N ALA A 337 -11.70 -13.91 0.62
CA ALA A 337 -10.27 -13.73 0.71
C ALA A 337 -9.54 -15.08 0.78
N LEU A 338 -9.97 -16.02 1.63
CA LEU A 338 -9.30 -17.32 1.69
C LEU A 338 -9.35 -18.06 0.34
N ALA A 339 -10.45 -17.93 -0.40
CA ALA A 339 -10.59 -18.50 -1.73
C ALA A 339 -9.59 -17.90 -2.73
N LEU A 340 -9.41 -16.57 -2.77
CA LEU A 340 -8.36 -15.90 -3.56
C LEU A 340 -6.96 -16.32 -3.14
N ALA A 341 -6.72 -16.53 -1.84
CA ALA A 341 -5.43 -16.98 -1.34
C ALA A 341 -5.02 -18.33 -1.95
N LEU A 342 -6.01 -19.23 -2.06
CA LEU A 342 -5.83 -20.60 -2.51
C LEU A 342 -5.61 -20.72 -4.04
N THR A 343 -6.02 -19.72 -4.83
CA THR A 343 -5.73 -19.67 -6.27
C THR A 343 -4.24 -19.39 -6.54
N ILE A 344 -3.51 -18.89 -5.56
CA ILE A 344 -2.11 -18.51 -5.70
C ILE A 344 -1.24 -19.74 -5.44
N PRO A 345 -0.26 -20.03 -6.32
CA PRO A 345 0.60 -21.20 -6.20
C PRO A 345 1.68 -21.10 -5.10
N THR A 346 1.32 -20.63 -3.90
CA THR A 346 2.26 -20.48 -2.78
C THR A 346 1.65 -20.97 -1.47
N SER A 347 2.08 -22.15 -1.02
CA SER A 347 1.56 -22.81 0.19
C SER A 347 1.84 -22.05 1.50
N ASN A 348 2.99 -21.38 1.61
CA ASN A 348 3.34 -20.63 2.83
C ASN A 348 2.57 -19.31 2.98
N PHE A 349 2.02 -18.78 1.88
CA PHE A 349 1.27 -17.53 1.89
C PHE A 349 -0.02 -17.63 2.68
N VAL A 350 -0.80 -18.69 2.46
CA VAL A 350 -2.09 -18.91 3.13
C VAL A 350 -1.88 -19.11 4.63
N SER A 351 -0.87 -19.89 5.03
CA SER A 351 -0.56 -20.08 6.46
C SER A 351 -0.20 -18.76 7.17
N MET A 352 0.62 -17.92 6.52
CA MET A 352 1.01 -16.64 7.10
C MET A 352 -0.18 -15.67 7.19
N MET A 353 -1.03 -15.63 6.16
CA MET A 353 -2.27 -14.85 6.16
C MET A 353 -3.18 -15.27 7.34
N LEU A 354 -3.40 -16.57 7.55
CA LEU A 354 -4.22 -17.05 8.67
C LEU A 354 -3.64 -16.66 10.04
N HIS A 355 -2.32 -16.58 10.18
CA HIS A 355 -1.69 -16.07 11.39
C HIS A 355 -2.01 -14.59 11.63
N ASP A 356 -1.93 -13.75 10.60
CA ASP A 356 -2.26 -12.34 10.70
C ASP A 356 -3.76 -12.13 10.99
N TRP A 357 -4.61 -13.01 10.46
CA TRP A 357 -6.04 -13.03 10.75
C TRP A 357 -6.35 -13.37 12.21
N LYS A 358 -5.57 -14.24 12.86
CA LYS A 358 -5.66 -14.45 14.32
C LYS A 358 -5.33 -13.18 15.09
N SER A 359 -4.33 -12.42 14.64
CA SER A 359 -4.00 -11.12 15.25
C SER A 359 -5.14 -10.12 15.10
N CYS A 360 -5.81 -10.11 13.93
CA CYS A 360 -6.99 -9.30 13.68
C CYS A 360 -8.19 -9.72 14.55
N LEU A 361 -8.38 -11.02 14.76
CA LEU A 361 -9.39 -11.55 15.67
C LEU A 361 -9.13 -11.11 17.13
N CYS A 362 -7.88 -11.15 17.59
CA CYS A 362 -7.50 -10.62 18.90
C CYS A 362 -7.78 -9.11 19.00
N TRP A 363 -7.45 -8.35 17.94
CA TRP A 363 -7.76 -6.93 17.87
C TRP A 363 -9.27 -6.64 17.91
N ALA A 364 -10.09 -7.44 17.22
CA ALA A 364 -11.55 -7.31 17.22
C ALA A 364 -12.14 -7.62 18.61
N ASN A 365 -11.57 -8.59 19.32
CA ASN A 365 -11.96 -8.98 20.68
C ASN A 365 -11.30 -8.13 21.79
N TYR A 366 -10.60 -7.05 21.46
CA TYR A 366 -9.79 -6.29 22.42
C TYR A 366 -10.58 -5.79 23.65
N ASN A 367 -11.83 -5.38 23.46
CA ASN A 367 -12.74 -5.03 24.56
C ASN A 367 -14.19 -5.39 24.22
N GLU A 368 -15.05 -5.44 25.24
CA GLU A 368 -16.45 -5.88 25.12
C GLU A 368 -17.25 -5.02 24.13
N SER A 369 -17.07 -3.70 24.14
CA SER A 369 -17.78 -2.79 23.24
C SER A 369 -17.44 -3.05 21.78
N ARG A 370 -16.14 -3.25 21.46
CA ARG A 370 -15.67 -3.56 20.11
C ARG A 370 -16.10 -4.95 19.68
N ALA A 371 -15.98 -5.94 20.57
CA ALA A 371 -16.40 -7.31 20.29
C ALA A 371 -17.90 -7.38 19.97
N LYS A 372 -18.72 -6.63 20.71
CA LYS A 372 -20.15 -6.52 20.44
C LYS A 372 -20.44 -5.85 19.09
N ALA A 373 -19.72 -4.78 18.75
CA ALA A 373 -19.88 -4.10 17.47
C ALA A 373 -19.45 -4.98 16.28
N LEU A 374 -18.44 -5.83 16.46
CA LEU A 374 -17.88 -6.74 15.43
C LEU A 374 -18.37 -8.19 15.55
N GLN A 375 -19.49 -8.44 16.22
CA GLN A 375 -19.96 -9.80 16.52
C GLN A 375 -20.13 -10.68 15.27
N ILE A 376 -20.58 -10.12 14.14
CA ILE A 376 -20.79 -10.86 12.89
C ILE A 376 -19.42 -11.24 12.30
N PHE A 377 -18.52 -10.25 12.18
CA PHE A 377 -17.16 -10.48 11.70
C PHE A 377 -16.41 -11.51 12.56
N ILE A 378 -16.47 -11.38 13.90
CA ILE A 378 -15.85 -12.31 14.84
C ILE A 378 -16.41 -13.72 14.67
N GLY A 379 -17.72 -13.88 14.51
CA GLY A 379 -18.36 -15.17 14.26
C GLY A 379 -17.83 -15.86 12.99
N ARG A 380 -17.73 -15.12 11.88
CA ARG A 380 -17.16 -15.61 10.61
C ARG A 380 -15.70 -16.01 10.78
N MET A 381 -14.89 -15.15 11.39
CA MET A 381 -13.46 -15.39 11.62
C MET A 381 -13.22 -16.59 12.52
N ASN A 382 -13.98 -16.77 13.61
CA ASN A 382 -13.86 -17.94 14.48
C ASN A 382 -14.16 -19.24 13.73
N THR A 383 -15.21 -19.24 12.90
CA THR A 383 -15.59 -20.40 12.09
C THR A 383 -14.48 -20.79 11.11
N LEU A 384 -13.81 -19.80 10.51
CA LEU A 384 -12.74 -20.01 9.56
C LEU A 384 -11.41 -20.40 10.23
N LEU A 385 -11.06 -19.79 11.37
CA LEU A 385 -9.78 -19.99 12.06
C LEU A 385 -9.74 -21.21 12.98
N ASP A 386 -10.88 -21.79 13.33
CA ASP A 386 -11.00 -23.05 14.08
C ASP A 386 -11.54 -24.19 13.18
N PRO A 387 -10.71 -24.77 12.30
CA PRO A 387 -11.14 -25.85 11.41
C PRO A 387 -11.34 -27.21 12.12
N LEU A 388 -11.07 -27.29 13.43
CA LEU A 388 -11.33 -28.51 14.22
C LEU A 388 -12.79 -28.55 14.69
N ASN A 389 -13.38 -27.37 14.99
CA ASN A 389 -14.78 -27.24 15.39
C ASN A 389 -15.68 -26.65 14.28
N GLY A 390 -15.12 -25.95 13.29
CA GLY A 390 -15.81 -25.43 12.12
C GLY A 390 -15.68 -26.38 10.92
N GLU A 391 -16.81 -26.75 10.30
CA GLU A 391 -16.78 -27.52 9.06
C GLU A 391 -16.43 -26.60 7.88
N LEU A 392 -15.15 -26.56 7.51
CA LEU A 392 -14.66 -25.85 6.33
C LEU A 392 -14.65 -26.79 5.11
N TYR A 393 -15.19 -26.33 4.00
CA TYR A 393 -15.21 -27.08 2.74
C TYR A 393 -14.65 -26.26 1.59
N ILE A 394 -14.12 -26.96 0.61
CA ILE A 394 -13.64 -26.41 -0.66
C ILE A 394 -14.53 -26.95 -1.77
N GLY A 395 -15.21 -26.05 -2.46
CA GLY A 395 -15.93 -26.35 -3.70
C GLY A 395 -15.00 -26.18 -4.90
N LEU A 396 -15.00 -27.17 -5.79
CA LEU A 396 -14.26 -27.18 -7.05
C LEU A 396 -15.19 -27.57 -8.21
N SER A 397 -15.08 -26.88 -9.34
CA SER A 397 -15.79 -27.27 -10.57
C SER A 397 -15.34 -28.65 -11.04
N LYS A 398 -16.24 -29.44 -11.67
CA LYS A 398 -15.88 -30.69 -12.37
C LYS A 398 -14.76 -30.53 -13.40
N ASP A 399 -14.64 -29.35 -14.00
CA ASP A 399 -13.65 -29.07 -15.03
C ASP A 399 -12.27 -28.76 -14.44
N CYS A 400 -12.17 -28.69 -13.09
CA CYS A 400 -10.90 -28.58 -12.40
C CYS A 400 -10.05 -29.84 -12.61
N LEU A 401 -8.82 -29.66 -13.08
CA LEU A 401 -7.89 -30.77 -13.21
C LEU A 401 -7.64 -31.42 -11.85
N ARG A 402 -7.48 -32.74 -11.84
CA ARG A 402 -7.35 -33.50 -10.60
C ARG A 402 -6.15 -33.08 -9.76
N HIS A 403 -5.02 -32.83 -10.40
CA HIS A 403 -3.78 -32.43 -9.71
C HIS A 403 -3.95 -31.07 -9.02
N ASP A 404 -4.62 -30.15 -9.71
CA ASP A 404 -4.99 -28.82 -9.24
C ASP A 404 -5.94 -28.87 -8.03
N ALA A 405 -6.95 -29.75 -8.08
CA ALA A 405 -7.83 -30.02 -6.95
C ALA A 405 -7.07 -30.51 -5.72
N ILE A 406 -6.15 -31.47 -5.90
CA ILE A 406 -5.30 -32.01 -4.83
C ILE A 406 -4.44 -30.90 -4.23
N ARG A 407 -3.80 -30.07 -5.07
CA ARG A 407 -2.95 -28.96 -4.60
C ARG A 407 -3.73 -27.96 -3.76
N VAL A 408 -4.90 -27.51 -4.22
CA VAL A 408 -5.73 -26.53 -3.50
C VAL A 408 -6.17 -27.07 -2.13
N VAL A 409 -6.67 -28.31 -2.08
CA VAL A 409 -7.13 -28.92 -0.83
C VAL A 409 -5.97 -29.09 0.14
N LEU A 410 -4.83 -29.63 -0.32
CA LEU A 410 -3.68 -29.83 0.54
C LEU A 410 -3.11 -28.50 1.06
N ARG A 411 -3.08 -27.45 0.24
CA ARG A 411 -2.67 -26.10 0.69
C ARG A 411 -3.56 -25.61 1.81
N ALA A 412 -4.88 -25.76 1.67
CA ALA A 412 -5.81 -25.39 2.74
C ALA A 412 -5.58 -26.20 4.02
N GLU A 413 -5.40 -27.52 3.91
CA GLU A 413 -5.12 -28.39 5.07
C GLU A 413 -3.80 -28.04 5.77
N LEU A 414 -2.75 -27.70 5.00
CA LEU A 414 -1.43 -27.33 5.53
C LEU A 414 -1.39 -25.92 6.13
N ALA A 415 -2.25 -25.02 5.66
CA ALA A 415 -2.30 -23.66 6.16
C ALA A 415 -2.59 -23.60 7.67
N TYR A 416 -3.39 -24.54 8.18
CA TYR A 416 -3.79 -24.61 9.59
C TYR A 416 -2.83 -25.39 10.50
N THR A 417 -1.82 -26.07 9.93
CA THR A 417 -0.96 -27.01 10.67
C THR A 417 0.50 -26.58 10.66
N THR A 418 0.85 -25.58 9.86
CA THR A 418 2.21 -25.08 9.75
C THR A 418 2.45 -24.05 10.86
N PRO A 419 3.42 -24.29 11.78
CA PRO A 419 3.76 -23.33 12.81
C PRO A 419 4.38 -22.07 12.19
N ARG A 420 4.15 -20.90 12.83
CA ARG A 420 4.86 -19.67 12.46
C ARG A 420 6.36 -19.92 12.61
N LEU A 421 7.11 -19.84 11.52
CA LEU A 421 8.58 -19.77 11.59
C LEU A 421 8.92 -18.58 12.52
N GLY A 422 9.59 -18.89 13.63
CA GLY A 422 9.55 -18.07 14.84
C GLY A 422 10.09 -16.64 14.73
N GLY A 423 9.60 -15.79 15.65
CA GLY A 423 10.18 -14.50 16.03
C GLY A 423 9.13 -13.42 16.28
N ALA A 424 9.07 -12.93 17.52
CA ALA A 424 8.12 -11.90 17.96
C ALA A 424 8.45 -10.47 17.49
N ASP A 425 9.58 -10.26 16.78
CA ASP A 425 9.96 -8.97 16.20
C ASP A 425 10.49 -9.16 14.77
N ILE A 426 9.60 -9.42 13.81
CA ILE A 426 10.04 -9.68 12.43
C ILE A 426 9.03 -9.12 11.42
N LEU A 427 9.10 -7.81 11.14
CA LEU A 427 8.66 -7.25 9.85
C LEU A 427 9.74 -7.41 8.75
N PRO A 428 11.06 -7.32 9.04
CA PRO A 428 12.09 -7.41 8.00
C PRO A 428 12.46 -8.83 7.49
N ASP A 429 12.49 -9.88 8.33
CA ASP A 429 12.93 -11.22 7.86
C ASP A 429 11.80 -12.07 7.25
N ILE A 430 10.54 -11.82 7.61
CA ILE A 430 9.37 -12.33 6.88
C ILE A 430 9.45 -11.89 5.41
N TRP A 431 10.00 -10.70 5.16
CA TRP A 431 10.10 -10.09 3.85
C TRP A 431 11.21 -10.67 2.95
N ARG A 432 12.40 -10.94 3.50
CA ARG A 432 13.48 -11.62 2.74
C ARG A 432 13.06 -13.04 2.33
N TYR A 433 12.19 -13.65 3.12
CA TYR A 433 11.55 -14.92 2.83
C TYR A 433 10.49 -14.79 1.70
N TYR A 434 9.71 -13.71 1.65
CA TYR A 434 8.79 -13.43 0.54
C TYR A 434 9.44 -13.27 -0.83
N GLN A 435 10.61 -12.62 -0.90
CA GLN A 435 11.28 -12.29 -2.16
C GLN A 435 11.94 -13.49 -2.83
N THR A 436 12.40 -14.45 -2.03
CA THR A 436 13.30 -15.48 -2.50
C THR A 436 12.51 -16.59 -3.23
N TRP A 437 11.25 -16.79 -2.90
CA TRP A 437 10.46 -17.97 -3.24
C TRP A 437 9.64 -17.91 -4.52
N TRP A 438 9.73 -16.81 -5.26
CA TRP A 438 8.62 -16.37 -6.10
C TRP A 438 8.97 -16.17 -7.58
N THR A 439 10.09 -16.75 -8.02
CA THR A 439 10.59 -16.57 -9.39
C THR A 439 10.20 -17.66 -10.38
N GLU A 440 9.57 -18.77 -9.98
CA GLU A 440 9.34 -19.87 -10.93
C GLU A 440 8.04 -20.64 -10.65
N GLU A 441 6.94 -20.21 -11.28
CA GLU A 441 5.91 -21.14 -11.75
C GLU A 441 5.08 -20.49 -12.87
N HIS A 442 5.07 -21.15 -14.04
CA HIS A 442 4.59 -20.63 -15.32
C HIS A 442 3.12 -20.98 -15.60
N SER A 443 2.26 -21.04 -14.58
CA SER A 443 0.81 -21.16 -14.86
C SER A 443 0.30 -19.84 -15.44
N THR A 444 -0.23 -19.89 -16.65
CA THR A 444 -0.94 -18.74 -17.22
C THR A 444 -2.14 -18.41 -16.34
N VAL A 445 -2.49 -17.13 -16.19
CA VAL A 445 -3.62 -16.68 -15.36
C VAL A 445 -4.91 -17.42 -15.72
N GLU A 446 -5.06 -17.84 -16.98
CA GLU A 446 -6.20 -18.59 -17.49
C GLU A 446 -6.36 -19.98 -16.86
N GLN A 447 -5.26 -20.65 -16.48
CA GLN A 447 -5.22 -22.00 -15.92
C GLN A 447 -5.38 -22.04 -14.39
N ARG A 448 -5.53 -20.90 -13.71
CA ARG A 448 -5.67 -20.87 -12.25
C ARG A 448 -7.02 -21.43 -11.81
N VAL A 449 -6.98 -22.42 -10.92
CA VAL A 449 -8.14 -22.93 -10.19
C VAL A 449 -8.74 -21.80 -9.37
N CYS A 450 -10.06 -21.66 -9.41
CA CYS A 450 -10.81 -20.69 -8.62
C CYS A 450 -11.73 -21.46 -7.66
N PRO A 451 -11.24 -21.86 -6.46
CA PRO A 451 -12.04 -22.60 -5.51
C PRO A 451 -13.10 -21.71 -4.86
N LEU A 452 -14.10 -22.36 -4.26
CA LEU A 452 -15.02 -21.72 -3.32
C LEU A 452 -14.72 -22.22 -1.92
N VAL A 453 -14.68 -21.31 -0.95
CA VAL A 453 -14.51 -21.64 0.47
C VAL A 453 -15.87 -21.57 1.16
N LEU A 454 -16.33 -22.70 1.69
CA LEU A 454 -17.65 -22.82 2.32
C LEU A 454 -17.48 -23.03 3.82
N SER A 455 -18.18 -22.23 4.62
CA SER A 455 -18.30 -22.39 6.06
C SER A 455 -19.73 -22.82 6.43
N THR A 456 -19.95 -23.24 7.67
CA THR A 456 -21.26 -23.72 8.17
C THR A 456 -22.42 -22.73 8.02
N HIS A 457 -22.12 -21.45 7.76
CA HIS A 457 -23.11 -20.38 7.51
C HIS A 457 -23.54 -20.26 6.04
N CYS A 458 -22.89 -20.99 5.12
CA CYS A 458 -23.29 -21.05 3.71
C CYS A 458 -24.25 -22.22 3.52
N ASP A 459 -25.54 -21.93 3.33
CA ASP A 459 -26.53 -22.96 2.98
C ASP A 459 -26.11 -23.70 1.71
N ARG A 460 -26.04 -25.04 1.82
CA ARG A 460 -25.25 -25.93 0.97
C ARG A 460 -25.99 -26.38 -0.29
N ALA A 461 -26.11 -25.51 -1.27
CA ALA A 461 -26.42 -25.95 -2.63
C ALA A 461 -25.36 -25.39 -3.56
N LEU A 462 -24.34 -26.18 -3.90
CA LEU A 462 -23.54 -25.93 -5.10
C LEU A 462 -24.22 -26.65 -6.28
N PRO A 463 -23.92 -26.26 -7.54
CA PRO A 463 -24.40 -26.99 -8.70
C PRO A 463 -24.02 -28.47 -8.60
N GLU A 464 -24.86 -29.36 -9.13
CA GLU A 464 -24.68 -30.83 -8.99
C GLU A 464 -23.34 -31.34 -9.54
N ASP A 465 -22.68 -30.57 -10.39
CA ASP A 465 -21.41 -30.88 -11.03
C ASP A 465 -20.19 -30.33 -10.28
N TRP A 466 -20.35 -29.75 -9.08
CA TRP A 466 -19.24 -29.33 -8.23
C TRP A 466 -18.87 -30.39 -7.20
N VAL A 467 -17.56 -30.57 -7.01
CA VAL A 467 -17.02 -31.45 -5.96
C VAL A 467 -16.78 -30.63 -4.69
N VAL A 468 -17.32 -31.10 -3.57
CA VAL A 468 -17.17 -30.46 -2.27
C VAL A 468 -16.32 -31.32 -1.36
N ILE A 469 -15.17 -30.78 -0.95
CA ILE A 469 -14.18 -31.51 -0.16
C ILE A 469 -14.06 -30.85 1.21
N ARG A 470 -14.25 -31.63 2.28
CA ARG A 470 -14.01 -31.18 3.65
C ARG A 470 -12.51 -31.01 3.88
N VAL A 471 -12.10 -29.86 4.39
CA VAL A 471 -10.72 -29.61 4.83
C VAL A 471 -10.50 -30.35 6.15
N ALA A 472 -9.52 -31.27 6.18
CA ALA A 472 -9.19 -32.01 7.39
C ALA A 472 -7.76 -31.65 7.86
N PRO A 473 -7.61 -30.79 8.90
CA PRO A 473 -6.30 -30.44 9.44
C PRO A 473 -5.45 -31.63 9.92
N ALA A 474 -6.08 -32.79 10.20
CA ALA A 474 -5.36 -34.02 10.50
C ALA A 474 -4.45 -34.47 9.34
N ASN A 475 -4.91 -34.30 8.09
CA ASN A 475 -4.13 -34.64 6.89
C ASN A 475 -2.90 -33.73 6.77
N GLY A 476 -3.09 -32.41 6.95
CA GLY A 476 -1.98 -31.44 6.96
C GLY A 476 -0.96 -31.72 8.07
N ARG A 477 -1.40 -32.16 9.26
CA ARG A 477 -0.48 -32.55 10.35
C ARG A 477 0.30 -33.80 10.00
N ALA A 478 -0.38 -34.82 9.47
CA ALA A 478 0.25 -36.07 9.04
C ALA A 478 1.31 -35.82 7.95
N PHE A 479 1.01 -34.92 7.02
CA PHE A 479 1.96 -34.48 6.00
C PHE A 479 3.15 -33.73 6.59
N ASN A 480 2.93 -32.69 7.41
CA ASN A 480 4.01 -31.93 8.05
C ASN A 480 4.93 -32.80 8.92
N ALA A 481 4.39 -33.82 9.59
CA ALA A 481 5.18 -34.75 10.41
C ALA A 481 6.15 -35.61 9.59
N ARG A 482 5.90 -35.79 8.30
CA ARG A 482 6.65 -36.71 7.42
C ARG A 482 7.42 -36.02 6.30
N ARG A 483 7.22 -34.71 6.14
CA ARG A 483 7.94 -33.90 5.16
C ARG A 483 9.45 -33.96 5.47
N PRO A 484 10.33 -34.19 4.48
CA PRO A 484 11.76 -34.21 4.73
C PRO A 484 12.24 -32.82 5.14
N ARG A 485 13.00 -32.73 6.23
CA ARG A 485 13.58 -31.48 6.74
C ARG A 485 14.83 -31.13 5.92
N TYR A 486 14.67 -30.62 4.71
CA TYR A 486 15.79 -30.03 3.98
C TYR A 486 16.19 -28.67 4.59
N THR A 487 17.43 -28.24 4.42
CA THR A 487 17.95 -26.99 4.99
C THR A 487 17.40 -25.72 4.33
N ASP A 488 16.95 -25.80 3.08
CA ASP A 488 16.28 -24.72 2.36
C ASP A 488 14.85 -25.15 2.03
N GLU A 489 13.89 -24.48 2.64
CA GLU A 489 12.48 -24.78 2.48
C GLU A 489 12.07 -24.66 0.98
N LYS A 490 12.75 -23.85 0.15
CA LYS A 490 12.45 -23.68 -1.31
C LYS A 490 12.50 -24.95 -2.08
N ILE A 491 13.58 -25.67 -1.84
CA ILE A 491 13.86 -26.93 -2.51
C ILE A 491 12.79 -27.95 -2.11
N GLN A 492 12.28 -27.88 -0.87
CA GLN A 492 11.24 -28.78 -0.37
C GLN A 492 9.91 -28.64 -1.10
N TRP A 493 9.43 -27.40 -1.33
CA TRP A 493 8.15 -27.18 -2.01
C TRP A 493 8.27 -27.35 -3.52
N LYS A 494 9.42 -27.01 -4.12
CA LYS A 494 9.66 -27.24 -5.55
C LYS A 494 9.77 -28.73 -5.90
N VAL A 495 10.42 -29.52 -5.04
CA VAL A 495 10.44 -30.99 -5.15
C VAL A 495 9.03 -31.55 -4.95
N PHE A 496 8.29 -31.05 -3.96
CA PHE A 496 6.91 -31.50 -3.72
C PHE A 496 5.93 -31.14 -4.86
N ASP A 497 5.97 -29.91 -5.38
CA ASP A 497 5.12 -29.51 -6.50
C ASP A 497 5.51 -30.32 -7.75
N ASN A 498 6.80 -30.57 -7.99
CA ASN A 498 7.23 -31.48 -9.04
C ASN A 498 6.76 -32.92 -8.83
N ASP A 499 6.88 -33.49 -7.63
CA ASP A 499 6.46 -34.86 -7.33
C ASP A 499 4.94 -35.03 -7.47
N VAL A 500 4.14 -34.11 -6.90
CA VAL A 500 2.69 -34.11 -7.07
C VAL A 500 2.34 -33.91 -8.53
N THR A 501 2.95 -32.96 -9.22
CA THR A 501 2.65 -32.68 -10.64
C THR A 501 2.99 -33.87 -11.52
N HIS A 502 4.16 -34.47 -11.34
CA HIS A 502 4.64 -35.58 -12.16
C HIS A 502 3.83 -36.85 -11.89
N ASP A 503 3.62 -37.21 -10.63
CA ASP A 503 2.89 -38.42 -10.25
C ASP A 503 1.40 -38.32 -10.61
N THR A 504 0.79 -37.13 -10.48
CA THR A 504 -0.63 -36.94 -10.82
C THR A 504 -0.86 -36.69 -12.31
N SER A 505 0.05 -36.06 -13.05
CA SER A 505 -0.10 -35.87 -14.50
C SER A 505 0.04 -37.20 -15.24
N GLU A 506 1.04 -38.02 -14.89
CA GLU A 506 1.29 -39.30 -15.56
C GLU A 506 0.20 -40.34 -15.27
N SER A 507 -0.39 -40.29 -14.07
CA SER A 507 -1.49 -41.18 -13.67
C SER A 507 -2.86 -40.78 -14.24
N VAL A 508 -3.07 -39.49 -14.51
CA VAL A 508 -4.30 -38.95 -15.14
C VAL A 508 -4.28 -39.15 -16.66
N GLU A 509 -3.15 -38.93 -17.34
CA GLU A 509 -3.02 -39.19 -18.79
C GLU A 509 -3.32 -40.65 -19.16
N LYS A 510 -3.09 -41.57 -18.23
CA LYS A 510 -3.35 -43.01 -18.41
C LYS A 510 -4.72 -43.46 -17.89
N ASN A 511 -5.56 -42.54 -17.40
CA ASN A 511 -6.90 -42.80 -16.84
C ASN A 511 -6.93 -43.82 -15.68
N ILE A 512 -5.87 -43.83 -14.86
CA ILE A 512 -5.61 -44.88 -13.87
C ILE A 512 -6.35 -44.66 -12.54
N VAL A 513 -6.74 -43.43 -12.22
CA VAL A 513 -7.10 -43.05 -10.85
C VAL A 513 -8.59 -42.66 -10.75
N LYS A 514 -9.36 -43.26 -9.85
CA LYS A 514 -10.77 -42.98 -9.46
C LYS A 514 -10.85 -42.40 -8.05
N GLU A 515 -12.05 -42.08 -7.55
CA GLU A 515 -12.28 -41.57 -6.18
C GLU A 515 -11.73 -42.53 -5.10
N GLU A 516 -11.86 -43.83 -5.38
CA GLU A 516 -11.32 -44.95 -4.60
C GLU A 516 -9.79 -44.90 -4.46
N ASP A 517 -9.08 -44.33 -5.44
CA ASP A 517 -7.63 -44.24 -5.40
C ASP A 517 -7.13 -43.02 -4.62
N LEU A 518 -8.00 -42.01 -4.42
CA LEU A 518 -7.73 -40.93 -3.46
C LEU A 518 -7.89 -41.46 -2.02
N VAL A 519 -8.84 -42.38 -1.82
CA VAL A 519 -8.96 -43.18 -0.60
C VAL A 519 -7.76 -44.11 -0.47
N ALA A 520 -7.31 -44.78 -1.53
CA ALA A 520 -6.15 -45.66 -1.51
C ALA A 520 -4.82 -44.91 -1.28
N PHE A 521 -4.63 -43.72 -1.84
CA PHE A 521 -3.47 -42.86 -1.57
C PHE A 521 -3.46 -42.42 -0.10
N LYS A 522 -4.62 -41.96 0.42
CA LYS A 522 -4.78 -41.68 1.85
C LYS A 522 -4.51 -42.92 2.70
N THR A 523 -5.03 -44.09 2.31
CA THR A 523 -4.79 -45.38 2.97
C THR A 523 -3.34 -45.80 2.90
N ARG A 524 -2.61 -45.57 1.80
CA ARG A 524 -1.17 -45.87 1.68
C ARG A 524 -0.33 -44.95 2.54
N VAL A 525 -0.69 -43.66 2.61
CA VAL A 525 -0.16 -42.72 3.59
C VAL A 525 -0.50 -43.19 5.01
N TYR A 526 -1.65 -43.82 5.26
CA TYR A 526 -1.97 -44.41 6.56
C TYR A 526 -1.24 -45.73 6.86
N GLU A 527 -1.00 -46.60 5.89
CA GLU A 527 -0.23 -47.85 6.07
C GLU A 527 1.26 -47.55 6.25
N LEU A 528 1.79 -46.56 5.54
CA LEU A 528 3.13 -46.00 5.79
C LEU A 528 3.23 -45.31 7.16
N ARG A 529 2.10 -44.90 7.77
CA ARG A 529 2.07 -44.42 9.17
C ARG A 529 2.47 -45.55 10.12
N ASP A 530 1.87 -46.72 9.90
CA ASP A 530 1.92 -47.82 10.85
C ASP A 530 3.25 -48.58 10.69
N LEU A 531 3.74 -48.73 9.45
CA LEU A 531 5.08 -49.26 9.15
C LEU A 531 6.23 -48.36 9.65
N LEU A 532 6.05 -47.04 9.69
CA LEU A 532 7.06 -46.10 10.20
C LEU A 532 6.92 -45.82 11.70
N ALA A 533 5.76 -46.05 12.30
CA ALA A 533 5.58 -46.08 13.74
C ALA A 533 6.36 -47.24 14.38
N ASP A 534 6.46 -48.37 13.68
CA ASP A 534 7.31 -49.51 14.07
C ASP A 534 8.83 -49.24 13.93
N LEU A 535 9.21 -48.22 13.15
CA LEU A 535 10.60 -47.80 12.94
C LEU A 535 10.99 -46.52 13.71
N ALA A 536 10.04 -45.87 14.38
CA ALA A 536 10.29 -44.70 15.19
C ALA A 536 10.92 -45.11 16.54
N VAL A 537 12.20 -44.81 16.73
CA VAL A 537 12.81 -44.82 18.08
C VAL A 537 11.99 -43.85 18.95
N PRO A 538 11.52 -44.28 20.14
CA PRO A 538 10.70 -43.42 20.98
C PRO A 538 11.49 -42.16 21.40
N PRO A 539 10.81 -41.03 21.65
CA PRO A 539 11.47 -39.87 22.26
C PRO A 539 12.07 -40.29 23.62
N PRO A 540 13.18 -39.67 24.07
CA PRO A 540 13.72 -39.97 25.40
C PRO A 540 12.63 -39.75 26.46
N ASP A 541 12.48 -40.77 27.29
CA ASP A 541 11.44 -40.91 28.31
C ASP A 541 11.39 -39.71 29.26
N LEU A 542 10.28 -38.96 29.24
CA LEU A 542 9.95 -37.96 30.26
C LEU A 542 9.12 -38.64 31.37
N SER A 543 9.77 -39.53 32.11
CA SER A 543 9.28 -39.94 33.43
C SER A 543 9.43 -38.78 34.43
N PRO A 544 8.50 -38.58 35.39
CA PRO A 544 8.66 -37.57 36.44
C PRO A 544 9.86 -37.94 37.32
N PRO A 545 10.69 -36.99 37.77
CA PRO A 545 11.92 -37.32 38.47
C PRO A 545 11.62 -37.85 39.88
N ASP A 546 12.25 -38.98 40.24
CA ASP A 546 12.34 -39.51 41.61
C ASP A 546 13.29 -38.62 42.46
N PRO A 547 13.05 -38.44 43.77
CA PRO A 547 13.65 -37.39 44.59
C PRO A 547 15.00 -37.84 45.14
N SER A 548 16.07 -37.55 44.41
CA SER A 548 17.42 -37.49 44.99
C SER A 548 18.26 -36.46 44.22
N PRO A 549 19.10 -35.66 44.89
CA PRO A 549 19.55 -34.39 44.34
C PRO A 549 20.77 -34.57 43.43
N PRO A 550 20.72 -34.17 42.14
CA PRO A 550 21.92 -33.96 41.35
C PRO A 550 22.33 -32.48 41.42
N GLU A 551 23.63 -32.24 41.37
CA GLU A 551 24.29 -30.95 41.58
C GLU A 551 23.77 -29.81 40.68
N LYS A 552 23.64 -28.63 41.29
CA LYS A 552 23.20 -27.39 40.63
C LYS A 552 24.13 -27.02 39.45
N PRO A 553 23.61 -26.79 38.23
CA PRO A 553 24.36 -26.09 37.20
C PRO A 553 24.57 -24.64 37.64
N ARG A 554 25.83 -24.20 37.70
CA ARG A 554 26.17 -22.79 37.93
C ARG A 554 25.73 -21.98 36.71
N LEU A 555 24.86 -20.99 36.92
CA LEU A 555 24.54 -19.94 35.95
C LEU A 555 25.83 -19.20 35.58
N GLU A 556 26.30 -19.35 34.34
CA GLU A 556 27.33 -18.46 33.79
C GLU A 556 26.76 -17.05 33.70
N SER A 557 27.52 -16.08 34.20
CA SER A 557 27.14 -14.67 34.08
C SER A 557 27.29 -14.20 32.64
N VAL A 558 26.40 -13.32 32.20
CA VAL A 558 26.37 -12.71 30.86
C VAL A 558 27.73 -12.13 30.45
N HIS A 559 28.54 -11.67 31.40
CA HIS A 559 29.90 -11.17 31.17
C HIS A 559 30.91 -12.23 30.67
N GLU A 560 30.72 -13.50 31.03
CA GLU A 560 31.61 -14.60 30.63
C GLU A 560 31.31 -15.10 29.21
N TRP A 561 30.05 -14.97 28.79
CA TRP A 561 29.59 -15.24 27.42
C TRP A 561 30.18 -14.26 26.39
N PHE A 562 30.24 -12.96 26.72
CA PHE A 562 30.82 -11.93 25.82
C PHE A 562 32.34 -12.07 25.65
N ARG A 563 33.06 -12.38 26.73
CA ARG A 563 34.53 -12.53 26.73
C ARG A 563 35.00 -13.65 25.79
N ARG A 564 34.20 -14.71 25.65
CA ARG A 564 34.52 -15.89 24.84
C ARG A 564 34.35 -15.66 23.32
N ARG A 565 33.65 -14.59 22.92
CA ARG A 565 33.49 -14.17 21.53
C ARG A 565 34.39 -12.98 21.13
N GLY A 566 35.34 -12.61 21.99
CA GLY A 566 36.38 -11.63 21.67
C GLY A 566 35.90 -10.19 21.63
N TRP A 567 34.73 -9.88 22.20
CA TRP A 567 34.20 -8.52 22.28
C TRP A 567 34.56 -7.97 23.66
N ASN A 568 35.70 -7.28 23.73
CA ASN A 568 36.15 -6.56 24.93
C ASN A 568 35.84 -5.08 24.75
N GLY A 569 34.73 -4.63 25.33
CA GLY A 569 34.28 -3.23 25.35
C GLY A 569 33.04 -3.10 26.21
#